data_AF-A0AAV3PS72-F1
#
_entry.id   AF-A0AAV3PS72-F1
#
_cell.length_a   1.000
_cell.length_b   1.000
_cell.length_c   1.000
_cell.angle_alpha   90.00
_cell.angle_beta   90.00
_cell.angle_gamma   90.00
#
_symmetry.space_group_name_H-M   'P 1'
#
loop_
_entity.id
_entity.type
_entity.pdbx_description
1 polymer ?
#
loop_
_entity_poly.entity_id
_entity_poly.type
_entity_poly.pdbx_seq_one_letter_code
_entity_poly.pdbx_strand_id
1 'polypeptide(L)'
;MFADDTLLLDQATISEARVIRDLLCTYESWSGQLVNIQKYTILFSPNVPAHTRNEIAGVLGMPQVDTQDKYLGLPSSIGSSKKGSV
;
A
#
# COMPACT_ATOMS: atom_id res chain seq x y z
N MET A 1 12.01 18.70 -5.40
CA MET A 1 11.36 17.83 -6.40
C MET A 1 10.84 16.63 -5.63
N PHE A 2 9.53 16.52 -5.40
CA PHE A 2 8.89 15.39 -4.71
C PHE A 2 8.45 14.38 -5.77
N ALA A 3 9.39 13.71 -6.44
CA ALA A 3 9.09 13.01 -7.70
C ALA A 3 9.57 11.56 -7.77
N ASP A 4 9.92 10.94 -6.65
CA ASP A 4 10.32 9.52 -6.62
C ASP A 4 9.34 8.63 -5.84
N ASP A 5 8.33 9.21 -5.18
CA ASP A 5 7.36 8.46 -4.38
C ASP A 5 6.16 8.05 -5.25
N THR A 6 6.04 6.74 -5.50
CA THR A 6 4.91 6.15 -6.22
C THR A 6 3.86 5.62 -5.23
N LEU A 7 2.61 6.04 -5.38
CA LEU A 7 1.48 5.54 -4.59
C LEU A 7 0.61 4.61 -5.46
N LEU A 8 0.40 3.39 -4.98
CA LEU A 8 -0.54 2.43 -5.56
C LEU A 8 -1.73 2.28 -4.62
N LEU A 9 -2.94 2.44 -5.16
CA LEU A 9 -4.21 2.32 -4.41
C LEU A 9 -5.04 1.23 -5.06
N ASP A 10 -5.43 0.24 -4.26
CA ASP A 10 -6.26 -0.86 -4.74
C ASP A 10 -7.13 -1.44 -3.61
N GLN A 11 -8.06 -2.31 -3.96
CA GLN A 11 -8.84 -3.07 -3.00
C GLN A 11 -7.94 -4.02 -2.21
N ALA A 12 -8.15 -4.06 -0.89
CA ALA A 12 -7.39 -4.93 0.01
C ALA A 12 -7.83 -6.40 -0.13
N THR A 13 -7.49 -7.02 -1.26
CA THR A 13 -7.71 -8.45 -1.52
C THR A 13 -6.40 -9.14 -1.88
N ILE A 14 -6.35 -10.45 -1.66
CA ILE A 14 -5.19 -11.28 -2.00
C ILE A 14 -4.96 -11.32 -3.52
N SER A 15 -6.03 -11.25 -4.32
CA SER A 15 -5.93 -11.24 -5.77
C SER A 15 -5.20 -10.01 -6.26
N GLU A 16 -5.59 -8.82 -5.81
CA GLU A 16 -4.93 -7.57 -6.20
C GLU A 16 -3.48 -7.52 -5.70
N ALA A 17 -3.22 -8.01 -4.50
CA ALA A 17 -1.85 -8.12 -3.98
C ALA A 17 -0.93 -8.96 -4.89
N ARG A 18 -1.46 -10.02 -5.51
CA ARG A 18 -0.70 -10.82 -6.49
C ARG A 18 -0.47 -10.06 -7.77
N VAL A 19 -1.47 -9.34 -8.29
CA VAL A 19 -1.31 -8.51 -9.48
C VAL A 19 -0.22 -7.45 -9.29
N ILE A 20 -0.22 -6.79 -8.12
CA ILE A 20 0.83 -5.81 -7.77
C ILE A 20 2.20 -6.49 -7.71
N ARG A 21 2.30 -7.69 -7.12
CA ARG A 21 3.55 -8.47 -7.06
C ARG A 21 4.06 -8.82 -8.45
N ASP A 22 3.20 -9.30 -9.35
CA ASP A 22 3.53 -9.61 -10.74
C ASP A 22 3.97 -8.36 -11.51
N LEU A 23 3.32 -7.23 -11.28
CA LEU A 23 3.70 -5.95 -11.88
C LEU A 23 5.09 -5.51 -11.46
N LEU A 24 5.43 -5.63 -10.17
CA LEU A 24 6.77 -5.33 -9.68
C LEU A 24 7.81 -6.26 -10.28
N CYS A 25 7.53 -7.57 -10.34
CA CYS A 25 8.45 -8.54 -10.94
C CYS A 25 8.66 -8.29 -12.45
N THR A 26 7.58 -7.91 -13.15
CA THR A 26 7.65 -7.52 -14.57
C THR A 26 8.49 -6.26 -14.73
N TYR A 27 8.31 -5.27 -13.87
CA TYR A 27 9.10 -4.04 -13.87
C TYR A 27 10.59 -4.33 -13.63
N GLU A 28 10.92 -5.20 -12.67
CA GLU A 28 12.29 -5.64 -12.42
C GLU A 28 12.92 -6.27 -13.67
N SER A 29 12.17 -7.16 -14.31
CA SER A 29 12.61 -7.88 -15.51
C SER A 29 12.83 -6.95 -16.71
N TRP A 30 11.96 -5.97 -16.90
CA TRP A 30 12.04 -5.01 -18.01
C TRP A 30 13.08 -3.92 -17.78
N SER A 31 13.18 -3.39 -16.57
CA SER A 31 14.11 -2.30 -16.24
C SER A 31 15.53 -2.80 -15.97
N GLY A 32 15.70 -4.08 -15.62
CA GLY A 32 16.94 -4.65 -15.11
C GLY A 32 17.30 -4.15 -13.70
N GLN A 33 16.40 -3.43 -13.03
CA GLN A 33 16.59 -2.92 -11.69
C GLN A 33 15.91 -3.82 -10.68
N LEU A 34 16.61 -4.16 -9.59
CA LEU A 34 15.99 -4.85 -8.46
C LEU A 34 15.15 -3.86 -7.66
N VAL A 35 13.86 -4.17 -7.50
CA VAL A 35 12.93 -3.39 -6.69
C VAL A 35 13.31 -3.63 -5.23
N ASN A 36 13.76 -2.57 -4.56
CA ASN A 36 14.04 -2.65 -3.14
C ASN A 36 12.74 -2.61 -2.34
N ILE A 37 12.18 -3.79 -2.06
CA ILE A 37 10.92 -3.97 -1.32
C ILE A 37 10.91 -3.25 0.04
N GLN A 38 12.07 -3.05 0.67
CA GLN A 38 12.18 -2.34 1.96
C GLN A 38 11.98 -0.82 1.86
N LYS A 39 12.03 -0.26 0.64
CA LYS A 39 11.67 1.15 0.40
C LYS A 39 10.17 1.35 0.20
N TYR A 40 9.42 0.28 0.00
CA TYR A 40 7.97 0.33 -0.13
C TYR A 40 7.31 0.00 1.20
N THR A 41 6.10 0.50 1.36
CA THR A 41 5.34 0.38 2.58
C THR A 41 3.88 0.16 2.21
N ILE A 42 3.19 -0.69 2.97
CA ILE A 42 1.75 -0.89 2.80
C ILE A 42 0.99 -0.15 3.90
N LEU A 43 -0.01 0.62 3.47
CA LEU A 43 -0.99 1.28 4.31
C LEU A 43 -2.36 0.65 4.07
N PHE A 44 -3.04 0.25 5.15
CA PHE A 44 -4.40 -0.31 5.05
C PHE A 44 -5.42 0.66 5.62
N SER A 45 -6.62 0.67 5.03
CA SER A 45 -7.76 1.36 5.63
C SER A 45 -8.13 0.71 6.97
N PRO A 46 -8.68 1.47 7.94
CA PRO A 46 -9.06 0.95 9.26
C PRO A 46 -10.02 -0.26 9.19
N ASN A 47 -10.83 -0.33 8.13
CA ASN A 47 -11.85 -1.36 7.94
C ASN A 47 -11.31 -2.71 7.44
N VAL A 48 -10.03 -2.80 7.05
CA VAL A 48 -9.45 -4.07 6.58
C VAL A 48 -9.15 -4.97 7.78
N PRO A 49 -9.64 -6.22 7.84
CA PRO A 49 -9.34 -7.14 8.94
C PRO A 49 -7.84 -7.46 9.06
N ALA A 50 -7.34 -7.63 10.28
CA ALA A 50 -5.93 -7.91 10.54
C ALA A 50 -5.40 -9.16 9.82
N HIS A 51 -6.22 -10.22 9.71
CA HIS A 51 -5.83 -11.43 8.97
C HIS A 51 -5.53 -11.11 7.50
N THR A 52 -6.43 -10.36 6.85
CA THR A 52 -6.29 -9.94 5.46
C THR A 52 -5.06 -9.06 5.26
N ARG A 53 -4.78 -8.15 6.21
CA ARG A 53 -3.57 -7.31 6.18
C ARG A 53 -2.31 -8.15 6.19
N ASN A 54 -2.23 -9.13 7.10
CA ASN A 54 -1.07 -10.03 7.22
C ASN A 54 -0.89 -10.88 5.97
N GLU A 55 -1.98 -11.39 5.38
CA GLU A 55 -1.92 -12.15 4.13
C GLU A 55 -1.41 -11.30 2.97
N ILE A 56 -1.93 -10.09 2.79
CA ILE A 56 -1.50 -9.16 1.74
C ILE A 56 -0.05 -8.73 1.94
N ALA A 57 0.35 -8.39 3.16
CA ALA A 57 1.73 -8.04 3.48
C ALA A 57 2.68 -9.22 3.21
N GLY A 58 2.26 -10.45 3.50
CA GLY A 58 3.02 -11.66 3.16
C GLY A 58 3.17 -11.87 1.66
N VAL A 59 2.09 -11.65 0.88
CA VAL A 59 2.13 -11.76 -0.59
C VAL A 59 3.04 -10.71 -1.22
N LEU A 60 3.08 -9.50 -0.69
CA LEU A 60 3.91 -8.40 -1.22
C LEU A 60 5.34 -8.39 -0.65
N GLY A 61 5.55 -8.98 0.52
CA GLY A 61 6.85 -8.98 1.22
C GLY A 61 7.26 -7.62 1.78
N MET A 62 6.32 -6.68 1.88
CA MET A 62 6.57 -5.30 2.30
C MET A 62 6.20 -5.07 3.77
N PRO A 63 6.89 -4.15 4.47
CA PRO A 63 6.51 -3.74 5.81
C PRO A 63 5.13 -3.07 5.81
N GLN A 64 4.30 -3.44 6.79
CA GLN A 64 3.07 -2.71 7.11
C GLN A 64 3.42 -1.51 7.99
N VAL A 65 2.87 -0.35 7.65
CA VAL A 65 2.94 0.85 8.48
C VAL A 65 1.58 1.14 9.08
N ASP A 66 1.61 1.70 10.29
CA ASP A 66 0.38 1.96 11.01
C ASP A 66 -0.35 3.16 10.42
N THR A 67 -1.68 3.14 10.52
CA THR A 67 -2.55 4.13 9.86
C THR A 67 -2.37 5.55 10.41
N GLN A 68 -1.56 5.70 11.45
CA GLN A 68 -1.27 6.98 12.10
C GLN A 68 -0.01 7.66 11.54
N ASP A 69 0.75 6.96 10.71
CA ASP A 69 1.93 7.52 10.05
C ASP A 69 1.52 8.40 8.87
N LYS A 70 2.11 9.58 8.86
CA LYS A 70 1.81 10.66 7.91
C LYS A 70 2.41 10.33 6.55
N TYR A 71 1.60 10.17 5.51
CA TYR A 71 2.10 10.29 4.14
C TYR A 71 2.30 11.77 3.83
N LEU A 72 3.53 12.18 3.50
CA LEU A 72 3.90 13.58 3.20
C LEU A 72 3.58 14.61 4.29
N GLY A 73 3.58 14.21 5.57
CA GLY A 73 3.27 15.12 6.68
C GLY A 73 1.78 15.43 6.86
N LEU A 74 0.91 14.87 6.01
CA LEU A 74 -0.54 14.97 6.13
C LEU A 74 -1.09 13.74 6.88
N PRO A 75 -2.06 13.92 7.79
CA PRO A 75 -2.73 12.78 8.40
C PRO A 75 -3.39 11.95 7.28
N SER A 76 -3.07 10.67 7.23
CA SER A 76 -3.54 9.69 6.25
C SER A 76 -5.02 9.31 6.44
N SER A 77 -5.86 10.26 6.87
CA SER A 77 -7.30 10.09 7.02
C SER A 77 -8.00 10.02 5.66
N ILE A 78 -7.72 8.97 4.90
CA ILE A 78 -8.59 8.48 3.85
C ILE A 78 -9.81 7.87 4.55
N GLY A 79 -10.90 8.64 4.58
CA GLY A 79 -12.21 8.16 5.01
C GLY A 79 -12.76 8.79 6.30
N SER A 80 -13.05 10.09 6.28
CA SER A 80 -14.19 10.61 7.05
C SER A 80 -15.23 11.15 6.08
N SER A 81 -16.14 10.28 5.64
CA SER A 81 -17.43 10.77 5.14
C SER A 81 -18.13 11.46 6.30
N LYS A 82 -18.10 12.80 6.29
CA LYS A 82 -18.85 13.66 7.17
C LYS A 82 -20.34 13.38 6.93
N LYS A 83 -20.94 12.51 7.74
CA LYS A 83 -22.40 12.51 7.89
C LYS A 83 -22.72 13.85 8.53
N GLY A 84 -23.27 14.77 7.73
CA GLY A 84 -23.96 15.94 8.25
C GLY A 84 -25.08 15.42 9.15
N SER A 85 -24.89 15.55 10.47
CA SER A 85 -26.00 15.52 11.39
C SER A 85 -26.74 16.84 11.24
N VAL A 86 -28.05 16.69 11.06
CA VAL A 86 -29.11 17.70 11.08
C VAL A 86 -28.94 18.75 12.17
#